data_AF-A0A9W6EU61-F1
#
_entry.id   AF-A0A9W6EU61-F1
#
_cell.length_a   1.000
_cell.length_b   1.000
_cell.length_c   1.000
_cell.angle_alpha   90.00
_cell.angle_beta   90.00
_cell.angle_gamma   90.00
#
_symmetry.space_group_name_H-M   'P 1'
#
loop_
_entity.id
_entity.type
_entity.pdbx_description
1 polymer ?
#
loop_
_entity_poly.entity_id
_entity_poly.type
_entity_poly.pdbx_seq_one_letter_code
_entity_poly.pdbx_strand_id
1 'polypeptide(L)'
;MSRNYKPGFGIGASAQAMIDSFRNNQIMRSKHRNLSKDHQTRLDGLTQYAHTKLHFSNTATSEDLKAIKQKIEKQQRKASAFKIITLSIIALVATVLFAIKIYEAKVEGLENLQKEAALEKRQYTTYITNGHTYLEAQKWDKAYYEFKQALEIVPNDAYAYYGIALTRATQCELTFTYCNNAKYWANFFIDKFPENTQQIADLKSHLTYEFSN
;
A
#
# COMPACT_ATOMS: atom_id res chain seq x y z
N MET A 1 33.77 45.81 23.91
CA MET A 1 33.11 45.22 25.09
C MET A 1 31.91 44.40 24.62
N SER A 2 32.01 43.09 24.75
CA SER A 2 30.93 42.13 24.50
C SER A 2 29.83 42.27 25.55
N ARG A 3 28.56 42.18 25.12
CA ARG A 3 27.54 41.40 25.83
C ARG A 3 26.47 40.93 24.84
N ASN A 4 26.56 39.65 24.52
CA ASN A 4 25.46 38.82 24.02
C ASN A 4 24.26 38.85 24.98
N TYR A 5 23.04 38.93 24.45
CA TYR A 5 21.96 38.05 24.93
C TYR A 5 20.87 37.85 23.85
N LYS A 6 20.47 36.59 23.69
CA LYS A 6 19.53 36.03 22.71
C LYS A 6 18.06 36.11 23.21
N PRO A 7 17.05 35.76 22.39
CA PRO A 7 15.70 36.32 22.43
C PRO A 7 14.79 35.66 23.47
N GLY A 8 13.91 36.45 24.08
CA GLY A 8 12.83 35.98 24.96
C GLY A 8 11.47 36.23 24.33
N PHE A 9 10.85 35.16 23.82
CA PHE A 9 9.45 35.10 23.41
C PHE A 9 8.57 35.29 24.66
N GLY A 10 8.14 36.53 24.92
CA GLY A 10 7.41 36.90 26.13
C GLY A 10 5.90 36.93 25.92
N ILE A 11 5.21 35.85 26.32
CA ILE A 11 3.73 35.77 26.45
C ILE A 11 3.19 36.77 27.52
N GLY A 12 4.06 37.56 28.17
CA GLY A 12 3.72 38.46 29.28
C GLY A 12 3.13 39.82 28.90
N ALA A 13 3.35 40.36 27.69
CA ALA A 13 2.85 41.70 27.35
C ALA A 13 1.32 41.75 27.19
N SER A 14 0.73 40.71 26.61
CA SER A 14 -0.72 40.56 26.42
C SER A 14 -1.45 40.16 27.70
N ALA A 15 -0.81 39.35 28.57
CA ALA A 15 -1.35 39.02 29.88
C ALA A 15 -1.38 40.24 30.81
N GLN A 16 -0.33 41.07 30.79
CA GLN A 16 -0.27 42.28 31.61
C GLN A 16 -1.35 43.30 31.20
N ALA A 17 -1.54 43.53 29.89
CA ALA A 17 -2.59 44.40 29.37
C ALA A 17 -4.01 43.91 29.76
N MET A 18 -4.19 42.59 29.83
CA MET A 18 -5.46 42.00 30.24
C MET A 18 -5.71 42.19 31.75
N ILE A 19 -4.69 42.01 32.59
CA ILE A 19 -4.75 42.24 34.04
C ILE A 19 -5.05 43.72 34.34
N ASP A 20 -4.42 44.66 33.62
CA ASP A 20 -4.64 46.09 33.82
C ASP A 20 -6.06 46.51 33.41
N SER A 21 -6.60 45.93 32.35
CA SER A 21 -8.01 46.12 31.94
C SER A 21 -8.99 45.58 33.00
N PHE A 22 -8.73 44.39 33.56
CA PHE A 22 -9.56 43.82 34.63
C PHE A 22 -9.51 44.66 35.92
N ARG A 23 -8.34 45.20 36.27
CA ARG A 23 -8.16 46.03 37.47
C ARG A 23 -8.90 47.38 37.33
N ASN A 24 -8.83 48.00 36.15
CA ASN A 24 -9.62 49.21 35.84
C ASN A 24 -11.12 48.95 35.89
N ASN A 25 -11.59 47.81 35.38
CA ASN A 25 -13.01 47.44 35.47
C ASN A 25 -13.47 47.15 36.90
N GLN A 26 -12.59 46.64 37.78
CA GLN A 26 -12.91 46.43 39.19
C GLN A 26 -13.04 47.74 39.98
N ILE A 27 -12.20 48.74 39.71
CA ILE A 27 -12.29 50.07 40.34
C ILE A 27 -13.61 50.77 39.98
N MET A 28 -14.12 50.54 38.77
CA MET A 28 -15.43 51.05 38.34
C MET A 28 -16.61 50.34 39.03
N ARG A 29 -16.44 49.09 39.49
CA ARG A 29 -17.48 48.34 40.22
C ARG A 29 -17.55 48.69 41.70
N SER A 30 -16.45 49.14 42.32
CA SER A 30 -16.41 49.43 43.77
C SER A 30 -16.92 50.83 44.15
N LYS A 31 -17.00 51.77 43.20
CA LYS A 31 -17.56 53.12 43.43
C LYS A 31 -19.09 53.19 43.48
N HIS A 32 -19.79 52.11 43.16
CA HIS A 32 -21.25 52.04 43.23
C HIS A 32 -21.78 51.38 44.52
N ARG A 33 -21.11 51.64 45.66
CA ARG A 33 -21.54 51.15 46.96
C ARG A 33 -21.96 52.31 47.86
N ASN A 34 -23.08 52.90 47.49
CA ASN A 34 -24.07 53.51 48.36
C ASN A 34 -25.33 53.67 47.51
N LEU A 35 -26.16 52.62 47.46
CA LEU A 35 -27.54 52.71 47.00
C LEU A 35 -28.32 53.54 48.03
N SER A 36 -28.05 54.85 48.00
CA SER A 36 -28.73 55.88 48.75
C SER A 36 -30.20 55.91 48.32
N LYS A 37 -31.05 56.39 49.22
CA LYS A 37 -32.53 56.40 49.19
C LYS A 37 -33.19 56.88 47.88
N ASP A 38 -32.42 57.42 46.94
CA ASP A 38 -32.83 57.76 45.56
C ASP A 38 -33.24 56.54 44.71
N HIS A 39 -32.68 55.35 44.96
CA HIS A 39 -32.98 54.18 44.12
C HIS A 39 -34.39 53.62 44.36
N GLN A 40 -34.91 53.74 45.58
CA GLN A 40 -36.27 53.32 45.92
C GLN A 40 -37.31 54.26 45.29
N THR A 41 -37.07 55.58 45.35
CA THR A 41 -37.89 56.58 44.63
C THR A 41 -37.81 56.45 43.11
N ARG A 42 -36.68 55.99 42.55
CA ARG A 42 -36.57 55.70 41.10
C ARG A 42 -37.31 54.43 40.69
N LEU A 43 -37.34 53.38 41.51
CA LEU A 43 -38.14 52.19 41.23
C LEU A 43 -39.64 52.51 41.30
N ASP A 44 -40.09 53.30 42.28
CA ASP A 44 -41.49 53.74 42.38
C ASP A 44 -41.88 54.62 41.17
N GLY A 45 -41.00 55.54 40.75
CA GLY A 45 -41.19 56.32 39.53
C GLY A 45 -41.18 55.48 38.24
N LEU A 46 -40.38 54.42 38.18
CA LEU A 46 -40.34 53.50 37.03
C LEU A 46 -41.54 52.56 36.99
N THR A 47 -42.18 52.24 38.12
CA THR A 47 -43.45 51.51 38.10
C THR A 47 -44.57 52.34 37.47
N GLN A 48 -44.54 53.66 37.64
CA GLN A 48 -45.49 54.59 37.00
C GLN A 48 -45.37 54.62 35.46
N TYR A 49 -44.18 54.31 34.91
CA TYR A 49 -43.93 54.16 33.48
C TYR A 49 -43.92 52.69 32.99
N ALA A 50 -43.97 51.71 33.89
CA ALA A 50 -43.94 50.28 33.55
C ALA A 50 -45.27 49.73 33.00
N HIS A 51 -46.33 50.55 32.97
CA HIS A 51 -47.60 50.18 32.37
C HIS A 51 -47.66 50.41 30.85
N THR A 52 -46.68 51.14 30.31
CA THR A 52 -46.60 51.35 28.86
C THR A 52 -45.73 50.26 28.27
N LYS A 53 -46.39 49.19 27.82
CA LYS A 53 -45.77 48.18 26.96
C LYS A 53 -45.08 48.94 25.82
N LEU A 54 -43.75 48.87 25.74
CA LEU A 54 -43.00 49.46 24.63
C LEU A 54 -43.57 48.90 23.33
N HIS A 55 -44.39 49.70 22.65
CA HIS A 55 -44.98 49.35 21.37
C HIS A 55 -43.95 49.67 20.29
N PHE A 56 -43.16 48.66 19.94
CA PHE A 56 -42.33 48.72 18.76
C PHE A 56 -43.28 48.69 17.54
N SER A 57 -43.46 49.82 16.84
CA SER A 57 -44.34 49.90 15.67
C SER A 57 -43.91 48.99 14.50
N ASN A 58 -42.70 48.44 14.59
CA ASN A 58 -42.06 47.60 13.58
C ASN A 58 -41.72 46.20 14.12
N THR A 59 -42.48 45.67 15.10
CA THR A 59 -42.37 44.25 15.48
C THR A 59 -42.91 43.38 14.36
N ALA A 60 -42.02 42.60 13.75
CA ALA A 60 -42.34 41.63 12.70
C ALA A 60 -43.55 40.77 13.09
N THR A 61 -44.53 40.65 12.18
CA THR A 61 -45.72 39.82 12.42
C THR A 61 -45.36 38.33 12.46
N SER A 62 -46.24 37.49 12.99
CA SER A 62 -46.00 36.03 13.03
C SER A 62 -45.79 35.44 11.62
N GLU A 63 -46.42 36.02 10.60
CA GLU A 63 -46.23 35.67 9.20
C GLU A 63 -44.86 36.11 8.67
N ASP A 64 -44.41 37.33 9.01
CA ASP A 64 -43.06 37.81 8.67
C ASP A 64 -41.97 36.92 9.28
N LEU A 65 -42.14 36.54 10.55
CA LEU A 65 -41.22 35.63 11.25
C LEU A 65 -41.19 34.24 10.60
N LYS A 66 -42.34 33.72 10.16
CA LYS A 66 -42.44 32.45 9.42
C LYS A 66 -41.75 32.53 8.06
N ALA A 67 -41.92 33.63 7.33
CA ALA A 67 -41.26 33.86 6.04
C ALA A 67 -39.73 34.02 6.18
N ILE A 68 -39.26 34.71 7.22
CA ILE A 68 -37.83 34.81 7.56
C ILE A 68 -37.27 33.43 7.90
N LYS A 69 -37.95 32.66 8.76
CA LYS A 69 -37.55 31.30 9.13
C LYS A 69 -37.45 30.38 7.91
N GLN A 70 -38.44 30.42 7.00
CA GLN A 70 -38.39 29.65 5.75
C GLN A 70 -37.23 30.05 4.83
N LYS A 71 -36.90 31.35 4.74
CA LYS A 71 -35.73 31.83 3.97
C LYS A 71 -34.41 31.35 4.58
N ILE A 72 -34.26 31.42 5.91
CA ILE A 72 -33.08 30.92 6.64
C ILE A 72 -32.95 29.40 6.45
N GLU A 73 -34.03 28.65 6.63
CA GLU A 73 -34.04 27.19 6.42
C GLU A 73 -33.66 26.83 4.98
N LYS A 74 -34.16 27.57 3.99
CA LYS A 74 -33.80 27.35 2.57
C LYS A 74 -32.33 27.68 2.29
N GLN A 75 -31.79 28.75 2.88
CA GLN A 75 -30.37 29.11 2.76
C GLN A 75 -29.47 28.09 3.46
N GLN A 76 -29.84 27.66 4.67
CA GLN A 76 -29.14 26.62 5.41
C GLN A 76 -29.17 25.27 4.69
N ARG A 77 -30.31 24.87 4.09
CA ARG A 77 -30.39 23.65 3.27
C ARG A 77 -29.46 23.70 2.06
N LYS A 78 -29.38 24.83 1.36
CA LYS A 78 -28.43 25.01 0.24
C LYS A 78 -26.97 24.92 0.71
N ALA A 79 -26.63 25.56 1.82
CA ALA A 79 -25.29 25.51 2.39
C ALA A 79 -24.91 24.08 2.87
N SER A 80 -25.83 23.38 3.52
CA SER A 80 -25.65 21.98 3.92
C SER A 80 -25.54 21.05 2.73
N ALA A 81 -26.35 21.24 1.68
CA ALA A 81 -26.25 20.47 0.44
C ALA A 81 -24.90 20.67 -0.23
N PHE A 82 -24.40 21.92 -0.31
CA PHE A 82 -23.07 22.21 -0.85
C PHE A 82 -21.96 21.51 -0.04
N LYS A 83 -22.01 21.55 1.29
CA LYS A 83 -21.06 20.84 2.15
C LYS A 83 -21.08 19.32 1.94
N ILE A 84 -22.26 18.73 1.78
CA ILE A 84 -22.40 17.30 1.49
C ILE A 84 -21.79 16.98 0.13
N ILE A 85 -22.07 17.81 -0.89
CA ILE A 85 -21.50 17.63 -2.23
C ILE A 85 -19.98 17.73 -2.18
N THR A 86 -19.40 18.73 -1.51
CA THR A 86 -17.94 18.87 -1.42
C THR A 86 -17.30 17.69 -0.67
N LEU A 87 -17.88 17.25 0.45
CA LEU A 87 -17.42 16.07 1.17
C LEU A 87 -17.53 14.79 0.32
N SER A 88 -18.61 14.65 -0.47
CA SER A 88 -18.80 13.50 -1.35
C SER A 88 -17.76 13.46 -2.49
N ILE A 89 -17.40 14.62 -3.05
CA ILE A 89 -16.35 14.73 -4.06
C ILE A 89 -14.99 14.38 -3.43
N ILE A 90 -14.68 14.90 -2.24
CA ILE A 90 -13.44 14.57 -1.54
C ILE A 90 -13.36 13.07 -1.24
N ALA A 91 -14.46 12.46 -0.80
CA ALA A 91 -14.53 11.02 -0.55
C ALA A 91 -14.31 10.22 -1.84
N LEU A 92 -14.95 10.61 -2.95
CA LEU A 92 -14.78 9.96 -4.25
C LEU A 92 -13.33 10.08 -4.73
N VAL A 93 -12.74 11.28 -4.68
CA VAL A 93 -11.33 11.49 -5.03
C VAL A 93 -10.42 10.65 -4.14
N ALA A 94 -10.66 10.59 -2.83
CA ALA A 94 -9.89 9.76 -1.92
C ALA A 94 -9.97 8.27 -2.28
N THR A 95 -11.14 7.76 -2.66
CA THR A 95 -11.29 6.36 -3.10
C THR A 95 -10.54 6.07 -4.40
N VAL A 96 -10.55 7.00 -5.36
CA VAL A 96 -9.81 6.87 -6.62
C VAL A 96 -8.30 6.88 -6.37
N LEU A 97 -7.81 7.81 -5.54
CA LEU A 97 -6.39 7.88 -5.18
C LEU A 97 -5.92 6.63 -4.43
N PHE A 98 -6.75 6.11 -3.53
CA PHE A 98 -6.48 4.86 -2.82
C PHE A 98 -6.43 3.67 -3.79
N ALA A 99 -7.36 3.59 -4.74
CA ALA A 99 -7.34 2.56 -5.78
C ALA A 99 -6.07 2.63 -6.63
N ILE A 100 -5.66 3.83 -7.10
CA ILE A 100 -4.44 4.03 -7.90
C ILE A 100 -3.22 3.46 -7.16
N LYS A 101 -3.06 3.75 -5.87
CA LYS A 101 -1.94 3.20 -5.07
C LYS A 101 -1.93 1.68 -5.01
N ILE A 102 -3.10 1.04 -4.90
CA ILE A 102 -3.21 -0.42 -4.92
C ILE A 102 -2.79 -0.97 -6.29
N TYR A 103 -3.20 -0.31 -7.37
CA TYR A 103 -2.83 -0.71 -8.73
C TYR A 103 -1.32 -0.56 -8.96
N GLU A 104 -0.69 0.53 -8.52
CA GLU A 104 0.76 0.75 -8.64
C GLU A 104 1.56 -0.38 -7.95
N ALA A 105 1.25 -0.68 -6.68
CA ALA A 105 1.91 -1.76 -5.95
C ALA A 105 1.70 -3.13 -6.61
N LYS A 106 0.53 -3.37 -7.18
CA LYS A 106 0.24 -4.62 -7.92
C LYS A 106 1.04 -4.72 -9.21
N VAL A 107 1.18 -3.62 -9.96
CA VAL A 107 1.96 -3.59 -11.21
C VAL A 107 3.44 -3.83 -10.93
N GLU A 108 4.00 -3.21 -9.89
CA GLU A 108 5.39 -3.43 -9.48
C GLU A 108 5.62 -4.90 -9.07
N GLY A 109 4.70 -5.49 -8.30
CA GLY A 109 4.77 -6.90 -7.93
C GLY A 109 4.77 -7.83 -9.14
N LEU A 110 3.95 -7.55 -10.15
CA LEU A 110 3.92 -8.34 -11.39
C LEU A 110 5.19 -8.19 -12.21
N GLU A 111 5.76 -6.98 -12.29
CA GLU A 111 7.02 -6.74 -13.01
C GLU A 111 8.18 -7.51 -12.37
N ASN A 112 8.26 -7.52 -11.04
CA ASN A 112 9.30 -8.26 -10.32
C ASN A 112 9.17 -9.77 -10.53
N LEU A 113 7.96 -10.33 -10.44
CA LEU A 113 7.71 -11.75 -10.74
C LEU A 113 8.10 -12.13 -12.18
N GLN A 114 7.83 -11.25 -13.15
CA GLN A 114 8.25 -11.48 -14.54
C GLN A 114 9.77 -11.48 -14.69
N LYS A 115 10.48 -10.58 -13.99
CA LYS A 115 11.94 -10.54 -13.99
C LYS A 115 12.55 -11.78 -13.37
N GLU A 116 12.00 -12.25 -12.25
CA GLU A 116 12.43 -13.50 -11.58
C GLU A 116 12.23 -14.71 -12.49
N ALA A 117 11.03 -14.88 -13.05
CA ALA A 117 10.75 -15.97 -14.00
C ALA A 117 11.65 -15.91 -15.25
N ALA A 118 11.96 -14.70 -15.75
CA ALA A 118 12.88 -14.54 -16.88
C ALA A 118 14.33 -14.92 -16.51
N LEU A 119 14.75 -14.65 -15.27
CA LEU A 119 16.06 -15.05 -14.76
C LEU A 119 16.15 -16.57 -14.63
N GLU A 120 15.17 -17.21 -14.00
CA GLU A 120 15.10 -18.67 -13.86
C GLU A 120 15.14 -19.36 -15.22
N LYS A 121 14.33 -18.87 -16.17
CA LYS A 121 14.33 -19.38 -17.55
C LYS A 121 15.71 -19.26 -18.22
N ARG A 122 16.39 -18.13 -18.01
CA ARG A 122 17.74 -17.92 -18.56
C ARG A 122 18.73 -18.89 -17.91
N GLN A 123 18.72 -19.02 -16.60
CA GLN A 123 19.59 -19.93 -15.86
C GLN A 123 19.37 -21.37 -16.29
N TYR A 124 18.12 -21.83 -16.37
CA TYR A 124 17.77 -23.15 -16.90
C TYR A 124 18.36 -23.36 -18.30
N THR A 125 18.16 -22.40 -19.21
CA THR A 125 18.69 -22.48 -20.58
C THR A 125 20.21 -22.59 -20.57
N THR A 126 20.89 -21.80 -19.73
CA THR A 126 22.35 -21.85 -19.58
C THR A 126 22.83 -23.22 -19.09
N TYR A 127 22.21 -23.77 -18.06
CA TYR A 127 22.54 -25.11 -17.55
C TYR A 127 22.36 -26.19 -18.62
N ILE A 128 21.25 -26.15 -19.36
CA ILE A 128 21.03 -27.07 -20.48
C ILE A 128 22.13 -26.93 -21.54
N THR A 129 22.42 -25.73 -22.01
CA THR A 129 23.44 -25.49 -23.04
C THR A 129 24.84 -25.92 -22.58
N ASN A 130 25.21 -25.62 -21.34
CA ASN A 130 26.48 -26.06 -20.75
C ASN A 130 26.55 -27.58 -20.63
N GLY A 131 25.45 -28.23 -20.22
CA GLY A 131 25.32 -29.68 -20.14
C GLY A 131 25.65 -30.35 -21.48
N HIS A 132 25.03 -29.88 -22.56
CA HIS A 132 25.36 -30.35 -23.92
C HIS A 132 26.79 -30.06 -24.33
N THR A 133 27.27 -28.83 -24.07
CA THR A 133 28.65 -28.43 -24.42
C THR A 133 29.68 -29.33 -23.72
N TYR A 134 29.46 -29.66 -22.45
CA TYR A 134 30.34 -30.56 -21.71
C TYR A 134 30.18 -32.02 -22.15
N LEU A 135 28.99 -32.45 -22.55
CA LEU A 135 28.75 -33.78 -23.09
C LEU A 135 29.52 -33.98 -24.40
N GLU A 136 29.42 -33.03 -25.33
CA GLU A 136 30.18 -33.02 -26.59
C GLU A 136 31.70 -33.01 -26.34
N ALA A 137 32.14 -32.29 -25.31
CA ALA A 137 33.53 -32.28 -24.87
C ALA A 137 33.95 -33.52 -24.04
N GLN A 138 33.08 -34.54 -23.91
CA GLN A 138 33.28 -35.77 -23.12
C GLN A 138 33.62 -35.51 -21.64
N LYS A 139 33.21 -34.36 -21.09
CA LYS A 139 33.34 -34.00 -19.67
C LYS A 139 32.09 -34.45 -18.92
N TRP A 140 31.88 -35.77 -18.86
CA TRP A 140 30.61 -36.38 -18.42
C TRP A 140 30.14 -35.93 -17.04
N ASP A 141 31.03 -35.86 -16.04
CA ASP A 141 30.63 -35.45 -14.69
C ASP A 141 30.18 -33.98 -14.64
N LYS A 142 30.78 -33.10 -15.46
CA LYS A 142 30.34 -31.72 -15.59
C LYS A 142 28.99 -31.64 -16.32
N ALA A 143 28.83 -32.38 -17.41
CA ALA A 143 27.57 -32.44 -18.15
C ALA A 143 26.42 -32.90 -17.24
N TYR A 144 26.63 -33.99 -16.50
CA TYR A 144 25.70 -34.52 -15.52
C TYR A 144 25.35 -33.49 -14.43
N TYR A 145 26.35 -32.75 -13.93
CA TYR A 145 26.13 -31.70 -12.95
C TYR A 145 25.26 -30.56 -13.51
N GLU A 146 25.57 -30.05 -14.70
CA GLU A 146 24.79 -28.96 -15.32
C GLU A 146 23.33 -29.39 -15.56
N PHE A 147 23.09 -30.61 -16.06
CA PHE A 147 21.72 -31.11 -16.23
C PHE A 147 20.98 -31.26 -14.89
N LYS A 148 21.66 -31.62 -13.80
CA LYS A 148 21.04 -31.57 -12.46
C LYS A 148 20.66 -30.17 -12.04
N GLN A 149 21.51 -29.16 -12.29
CA GLN A 149 21.18 -27.78 -11.96
C GLN A 149 19.95 -27.29 -12.75
N ALA A 150 19.77 -27.75 -13.99
CA ALA A 150 18.55 -27.50 -14.75
C ALA A 150 17.31 -28.10 -14.06
N LEU A 151 17.42 -29.30 -13.47
CA LEU A 151 16.34 -29.93 -12.71
C LEU A 151 16.04 -29.25 -11.37
N GLU A 152 17.00 -28.57 -10.74
CA GLU A 152 16.70 -27.76 -9.55
C GLU A 152 15.75 -26.58 -9.88
N ILE A 153 15.81 -26.07 -11.12
CA ILE A 153 14.91 -25.01 -11.60
C ILE A 153 13.60 -25.60 -12.15
N VAL A 154 13.69 -26.69 -12.92
CA VAL A 154 12.53 -27.39 -13.50
C VAL A 154 12.55 -28.87 -13.11
N PRO A 155 11.99 -29.25 -11.93
CA PRO A 155 12.13 -30.60 -11.36
C PRO A 155 11.57 -31.76 -12.17
N ASN A 156 10.68 -31.47 -13.13
CA ASN A 156 10.00 -32.46 -13.95
C ASN A 156 10.27 -32.26 -15.45
N ASP A 157 11.48 -31.83 -15.80
CA ASP A 157 11.85 -31.59 -17.19
C ASP A 157 12.41 -32.85 -17.87
N ALA A 158 11.66 -33.38 -18.85
CA ALA A 158 12.07 -34.53 -19.64
C ALA A 158 13.42 -34.29 -20.34
N TYR A 159 13.68 -33.07 -20.79
CA TYR A 159 14.88 -32.76 -21.56
C TYR A 159 16.16 -32.89 -20.70
N ALA A 160 16.17 -32.36 -19.48
CA ALA A 160 17.26 -32.49 -18.54
C ALA A 160 17.45 -33.94 -18.04
N TYR A 161 16.36 -34.67 -17.79
CA TYR A 161 16.47 -36.10 -17.43
C TYR A 161 17.06 -36.93 -18.58
N TYR A 162 16.66 -36.67 -19.82
CA TYR A 162 17.26 -37.28 -21.00
C TYR A 162 18.75 -36.92 -21.11
N GLY A 163 19.12 -35.65 -20.91
CA GLY A 163 20.53 -35.22 -20.90
C GLY A 163 21.38 -35.98 -19.87
N ILE A 164 20.83 -36.23 -18.67
CA ILE A 164 21.46 -37.06 -17.64
C ILE A 164 21.64 -38.51 -18.11
N ALA A 165 20.57 -39.13 -18.62
CA ALA A 165 20.59 -40.51 -19.08
C ALA A 165 21.57 -40.70 -20.24
N LEU A 166 21.53 -39.80 -21.23
CA LEU A 166 22.42 -39.78 -22.37
C LEU A 166 23.87 -39.62 -21.92
N THR A 167 24.16 -38.68 -21.02
CA THR A 167 25.51 -38.47 -20.48
C THR A 167 26.12 -39.75 -19.91
N ARG A 168 25.35 -40.49 -19.10
CA ARG A 168 25.82 -41.74 -18.49
C ARG A 168 25.87 -42.88 -19.51
N ALA A 169 24.92 -42.94 -20.44
CA ALA A 169 24.92 -43.92 -21.53
C ALA A 169 26.15 -43.78 -22.42
N THR A 170 26.43 -42.57 -22.91
CA THR A 170 27.64 -42.28 -23.71
C THR A 170 28.92 -42.55 -22.92
N GLN A 171 28.96 -42.22 -21.62
CA GLN A 171 30.11 -42.54 -20.78
C GLN A 171 30.34 -44.05 -20.67
N CYS A 172 29.28 -44.83 -20.45
CA CYS A 172 29.34 -46.29 -20.42
C CYS A 172 29.78 -46.87 -21.76
N GLU A 173 29.22 -46.40 -22.87
CA GLU A 173 29.57 -46.87 -24.21
C GLU A 173 31.06 -46.63 -24.53
N LEU A 174 31.59 -45.45 -24.20
CA LEU A 174 32.96 -45.07 -24.56
C LEU A 174 34.02 -45.58 -23.57
N THR A 175 33.67 -45.72 -22.29
CA THR A 175 34.66 -46.01 -21.23
C THR A 175 34.39 -47.29 -20.45
N PHE A 176 33.23 -47.94 -20.66
CA PHE A 176 32.75 -49.08 -19.88
C PHE A 176 32.62 -48.80 -18.36
N THR A 177 32.48 -47.52 -17.98
CA THR A 177 32.26 -47.09 -16.59
C THR A 177 30.85 -46.53 -16.41
N TYR A 178 30.34 -46.54 -15.16
CA TYR A 178 29.00 -46.04 -14.82
C TYR A 178 27.82 -46.70 -15.56
N CYS A 179 27.99 -47.89 -16.15
CA CYS A 179 26.93 -48.59 -16.88
C CYS A 179 25.67 -48.88 -16.05
N ASN A 180 25.83 -49.21 -14.75
CA ASN A 180 24.68 -49.33 -13.84
C ASN A 180 23.91 -48.00 -13.70
N ASN A 181 24.63 -46.87 -13.67
CA ASN A 181 24.02 -45.54 -13.61
C ASN A 181 23.31 -45.21 -14.92
N ALA A 182 23.94 -45.53 -16.06
CA ALA A 182 23.33 -45.36 -17.37
C ALA A 182 22.01 -46.11 -17.48
N LYS A 183 22.00 -47.39 -17.12
CA LYS A 183 20.79 -48.23 -17.11
C LYS A 183 19.71 -47.70 -16.17
N TYR A 184 20.10 -47.29 -14.95
CA TYR A 184 19.17 -46.70 -14.01
C TYR A 184 18.48 -45.45 -14.58
N TRP A 185 19.25 -44.48 -15.08
CA TRP A 185 18.70 -43.23 -15.59
C TRP A 185 17.91 -43.42 -16.88
N ALA A 186 18.35 -44.34 -17.75
CA ALA A 186 17.60 -44.68 -18.96
C ALA A 186 16.24 -45.32 -18.63
N ASN A 187 16.20 -46.30 -17.72
CA ASN A 187 14.95 -46.90 -17.27
C ASN A 187 14.04 -45.87 -16.59
N PHE A 188 14.60 -45.06 -15.69
CA PHE A 188 13.87 -43.98 -15.06
C PHE A 188 13.24 -43.02 -16.08
N PHE A 189 13.99 -42.64 -17.13
CA PHE A 189 13.48 -41.78 -18.19
C PHE A 189 12.35 -42.46 -18.99
N ILE A 190 12.54 -43.72 -19.38
CA ILE A 190 11.55 -44.52 -20.13
C ILE A 190 10.24 -44.64 -19.33
N ASP A 191 10.35 -44.95 -18.04
CA ASP A 191 9.19 -45.16 -17.17
C ASP A 191 8.46 -43.84 -16.89
N LYS A 192 9.21 -42.76 -16.68
CA LYS A 192 8.66 -41.45 -16.30
C LYS A 192 8.14 -40.64 -17.49
N PHE A 193 8.72 -40.81 -18.67
CA PHE A 193 8.43 -40.01 -19.87
C PHE A 193 8.20 -40.88 -21.12
N PRO A 194 7.25 -41.84 -21.08
CA PRO A 194 7.06 -42.85 -22.13
C PRO A 194 6.68 -42.27 -23.50
N GLU A 195 6.18 -41.04 -23.56
CA GLU A 195 5.81 -40.33 -24.78
C GLU A 195 7.02 -39.88 -25.61
N ASN A 196 8.23 -39.82 -25.04
CA ASN A 196 9.44 -39.33 -25.70
C ASN A 196 10.11 -40.44 -26.51
N THR A 197 9.39 -41.00 -27.49
CA THR A 197 9.79 -42.21 -28.22
C THR A 197 11.12 -42.06 -28.95
N GLN A 198 11.45 -40.86 -29.45
CA GLN A 198 12.71 -40.61 -30.15
C GLN A 198 13.91 -40.69 -29.19
N GLN A 199 13.84 -40.00 -28.05
CA GLN A 199 14.86 -40.02 -27.00
C GLN A 199 15.01 -41.41 -26.40
N ILE A 200 13.90 -42.15 -26.24
CA ILE A 200 13.93 -43.54 -25.77
C ILE A 200 14.66 -44.45 -26.77
N ALA A 201 14.37 -44.31 -28.07
CA ALA A 201 15.06 -45.09 -29.10
C ALA A 201 16.56 -44.77 -29.15
N ASP A 202 16.90 -43.49 -29.02
CA ASP A 202 18.28 -43.01 -28.95
C ASP A 202 19.03 -43.61 -27.74
N LEU A 203 18.48 -43.52 -26.52
CA LEU A 203 19.08 -44.12 -25.33
C LEU A 203 19.29 -45.64 -25.46
N LYS A 204 18.33 -46.35 -26.06
CA LYS A 204 18.45 -47.79 -26.30
C LYS A 204 19.59 -48.11 -27.27
N SER A 205 19.87 -47.24 -28.24
CA SER A 205 20.97 -47.42 -29.19
C SER A 205 22.36 -47.33 -28.54
N HIS A 206 22.51 -46.51 -27.50
CA HIS A 206 23.74 -46.40 -26.71
C HIS A 206 23.95 -47.57 -25.73
N LEU A 207 22.89 -48.32 -25.42
CA LEU A 207 22.87 -49.34 -24.36
C LEU A 207 22.47 -50.73 -24.90
N THR A 208 22.82 -51.02 -26.15
CA THR A 208 22.41 -52.25 -26.87
C THR A 208 22.68 -53.54 -26.10
N TYR A 209 23.81 -53.66 -25.40
CA TYR A 209 24.16 -54.84 -24.60
C TYR A 209 23.41 -54.94 -23.25
N GLU A 210 22.85 -53.85 -22.75
CA GLU A 210 22.19 -53.79 -21.44
C GLU A 210 20.68 -54.00 -21.51
N PHE A 211 20.07 -53.78 -22.67
CA PHE A 211 18.63 -53.92 -22.94
C PHE A 211 18.25 -55.22 -23.66
N SER A 212 19.22 -56.08 -23.99
CA SER A 212 19.02 -57.31 -24.76
C SER A 212 18.92 -58.60 -23.91
N ASN A 213 18.81 -58.47 -22.59
CA ASN A 213 18.58 -59.59 -21.65
C ASN A 213 17.20 -59.52 -21.01
#